data_AF-A0A956CTG6-F1
#
_entry.id   AF-A0A956CTG6-F1
#
_cell.length_a   1.000
_cell.length_b   1.000
_cell.length_c   1.000
_cell.angle_alpha   90.00
_cell.angle_beta   90.00
_cell.angle_gamma   90.00
#
_symmetry.space_group_name_H-M   'P 1'
#
loop_
_entity.id
_entity.type
_entity.pdbx_description
1 polymer ?
#
loop_
_entity_poly.entity_id
_entity_poly.type
_entity_poly.pdbx_seq_one_letter_code
_entity_poly.pdbx_strand_id
1 'polypeptide(L)'
;MSARSSLRWILAASLVALSTTAHAQDRPGDVAVVPSDVALPSAPDGFQTEQIGDVRWEYPRQVSGIAERLQGVYAAEWPRLTAELGGTIEDALVIRIGRNHDEMSQLAPPRALPPEYASGVAYPARGLVLLTLTEPATNEQTDVDTVLVHELSHVALHRAVDGHPTPRWFTEGMAIHQAHERSFERVRTLWGATVGGRLMGFDQLSRGFPRSHTGVSLAYAQSADFVEWLRGREDGAAKLHDVIRRVRSGQSFTTALERTYTASMTRLEIDWHDDLGERFRALPLLFGSGALWVFAALLIVVAYARRRKKDREKLEEWA
;
A
#
# COMPACT_ATOMS: atom_id res chain seq x y z
N MET A 1 0.76 -49.56 54.24
CA MET A 1 -0.33 -48.80 53.59
C MET A 1 0.33 -47.79 52.66
N SER A 2 0.52 -48.14 51.38
CA SER A 2 -0.38 -47.82 50.24
C SER A 2 -0.40 -46.31 49.94
N ALA A 3 -0.21 -45.78 48.74
CA ALA A 3 0.20 -46.24 47.42
C ALA A 3 0.32 -44.97 46.54
N ARG A 4 1.16 -45.03 45.49
CA ARG A 4 1.01 -44.36 44.17
C ARG A 4 0.80 -42.83 44.14
N SER A 5 1.68 -42.11 43.44
CA SER A 5 1.40 -41.78 42.03
C SER A 5 2.48 -40.90 41.42
N SER A 6 2.89 -41.34 40.24
CA SER A 6 3.77 -40.71 39.28
C SER A 6 3.10 -39.45 38.72
N LEU A 7 3.76 -38.29 38.76
CA LEU A 7 3.36 -37.15 37.93
C LEU A 7 4.29 -37.01 36.73
N ARG A 8 3.85 -37.67 35.66
CA ARG A 8 4.14 -37.32 34.27
C ARG A 8 3.62 -35.90 34.03
N TRP A 9 4.47 -34.97 33.62
CA TRP A 9 4.00 -33.80 32.89
C TRP A 9 4.29 -33.99 31.41
N ILE A 10 3.20 -33.95 30.66
CA ILE A 10 3.07 -34.09 29.24
C ILE A 10 3.64 -32.82 28.60
N LEU A 11 4.68 -32.96 27.78
CA LEU A 11 5.04 -31.97 26.77
C LEU A 11 3.93 -31.99 25.70
N ALA A 12 2.89 -31.18 25.89
CA ALA A 12 1.86 -30.96 24.88
C ALA A 12 2.34 -29.85 23.93
N ALA A 13 2.41 -30.22 22.67
CA ALA A 13 2.77 -29.39 21.54
C ALA A 13 1.98 -28.09 21.50
N SER A 14 2.70 -26.98 21.32
CA SER A 14 2.14 -25.82 20.62
C SER A 14 2.68 -25.88 19.19
N LEU A 15 1.94 -26.59 18.34
CA LEU A 15 1.98 -26.38 16.90
C LEU A 15 1.62 -24.92 16.65
N VAL A 16 2.62 -24.07 16.47
CA VAL A 16 2.41 -22.79 15.81
C VAL A 16 2.02 -23.15 14.39
N ALA A 17 0.74 -22.88 14.07
CA ALA A 17 0.17 -23.07 12.76
C ALA A 17 1.11 -22.44 11.72
N LEU A 18 1.46 -23.23 10.69
CA LEU A 18 2.02 -22.70 9.45
C LEU A 18 1.04 -21.66 8.93
N SER A 19 1.36 -20.39 9.14
CA SER A 19 0.74 -19.31 8.39
C SER A 19 1.24 -19.49 6.97
N THR A 20 0.30 -19.79 6.08
CA THR A 20 0.53 -19.90 4.65
C THR A 20 1.27 -18.65 4.17
N THR A 21 2.52 -18.85 3.78
CA THR A 21 3.34 -17.83 3.14
C THR A 21 2.72 -17.56 1.78
N ALA A 22 1.89 -16.52 1.69
CA ALA A 22 1.60 -15.89 0.41
C ALA A 22 2.94 -15.38 -0.12
N HIS A 23 3.50 -16.11 -1.09
CA HIS A 23 4.71 -15.73 -1.80
C HIS A 23 4.37 -14.51 -2.66
N ALA A 24 4.59 -13.31 -2.12
CA ALA A 24 4.83 -12.17 -2.98
C ALA A 24 6.14 -12.47 -3.76
N GLN A 25 6.05 -12.45 -5.09
CA GLN A 25 7.18 -12.63 -6.02
C GLN A 25 7.59 -11.26 -6.58
N ASP A 26 8.83 -11.17 -7.09
CA ASP A 26 9.50 -9.97 -7.63
C ASP A 26 8.54 -8.95 -8.26
N ARG A 27 8.44 -7.72 -7.72
CA ARG A 27 7.60 -6.64 -8.30
C ARG A 27 8.39 -5.45 -8.86
N PRO A 28 9.08 -5.55 -10.01
CA PRO A 28 9.61 -4.38 -10.72
C PRO A 28 8.54 -3.49 -11.38
N GLY A 29 7.67 -2.81 -10.62
CA GLY A 29 7.01 -1.54 -11.01
C GLY A 29 5.94 -1.63 -12.08
N ASP A 30 4.73 -1.24 -11.70
CA ASP A 30 3.51 -1.48 -12.47
C ASP A 30 3.19 -0.33 -13.46
N VAL A 31 4.23 0.42 -13.86
CA VAL A 31 4.11 1.55 -14.80
C VAL A 31 4.91 1.26 -16.06
N ALA A 32 4.21 1.03 -17.17
CA ALA A 32 4.82 0.81 -18.48
C ALA A 32 4.87 2.10 -19.32
N VAL A 33 6.02 2.38 -19.93
CA VAL A 33 6.22 3.54 -20.81
C VAL A 33 5.99 3.11 -22.26
N VAL A 34 4.94 3.65 -22.90
CA VAL A 34 4.58 3.34 -24.29
C VAL A 34 4.27 4.64 -25.03
N PRO A 35 4.86 4.88 -26.22
CA PRO A 35 4.45 5.97 -27.09
C PRO A 35 2.93 5.97 -27.30
N SER A 36 2.27 7.12 -27.35
CA SER A 36 0.80 7.24 -27.40
C SER A 36 0.16 6.84 -28.74
N ASP A 37 0.96 6.61 -29.78
CA ASP A 37 0.54 6.34 -31.17
C ASP A 37 0.21 4.85 -31.47
N VAL A 38 0.61 3.91 -30.61
CA VAL A 38 0.28 2.49 -30.79
C VAL A 38 -1.22 2.24 -30.52
N ALA A 39 -1.99 1.77 -31.50
CA ALA A 39 -3.40 1.46 -31.28
C ALA A 39 -3.60 0.36 -30.22
N LEU A 40 -4.60 0.53 -29.35
CA LEU A 40 -4.99 -0.53 -28.41
C LEU A 40 -5.66 -1.68 -29.17
N PRO A 41 -5.44 -2.94 -28.74
CA PRO A 41 -6.20 -4.06 -29.27
C PRO A 41 -7.70 -3.83 -29.08
N SER A 42 -8.52 -4.30 -30.04
CA SER A 42 -9.98 -4.32 -29.87
C SER A 42 -10.36 -5.24 -28.73
N ALA A 43 -11.47 -4.93 -28.04
CA ALA A 43 -12.02 -5.81 -27.01
C ALA A 43 -12.30 -7.22 -27.60
N PRO A 44 -11.84 -8.30 -26.95
CA PRO A 44 -12.07 -9.67 -27.41
C PRO A 44 -13.55 -10.06 -27.47
N ASP A 45 -13.86 -11.14 -28.17
CA ASP A 45 -15.21 -11.72 -28.16
C ASP A 45 -15.67 -12.07 -26.74
N GLY A 46 -16.92 -11.73 -26.43
CA GLY A 46 -17.49 -11.93 -25.09
C GLY A 46 -17.23 -10.79 -24.10
N PHE A 47 -16.46 -9.77 -24.49
CA PHE A 47 -16.38 -8.51 -23.75
C PHE A 47 -17.61 -7.64 -23.99
N GLN A 48 -17.83 -6.75 -23.03
CA GLN A 48 -18.76 -5.65 -23.06
C GLN A 48 -17.97 -4.36 -22.97
N THR A 49 -18.40 -3.36 -23.72
CA THR A 49 -17.85 -2.01 -23.68
C THR A 49 -18.93 -1.05 -23.20
N GLU A 50 -18.61 -0.27 -22.19
CA GLU A 50 -19.49 0.76 -21.65
C GLU A 50 -18.77 2.10 -21.58
N GLN A 51 -19.51 3.18 -21.84
CA GLN A 51 -19.01 4.54 -21.69
C GLN A 51 -19.79 5.20 -20.55
N ILE A 52 -19.10 5.62 -19.49
CA ILE A 52 -19.67 6.29 -18.33
C ILE A 52 -18.93 7.61 -18.14
N GLY A 53 -19.57 8.72 -18.49
CA GLY A 53 -18.88 10.00 -18.62
C GLY A 53 -17.76 9.90 -19.65
N ASP A 54 -16.56 10.36 -19.30
CA ASP A 54 -15.37 10.27 -20.15
C ASP A 54 -14.54 8.98 -19.93
N VAL A 55 -15.05 8.03 -19.14
CA VAL A 55 -14.41 6.74 -18.91
C VAL A 55 -15.01 5.63 -19.76
N ARG A 56 -14.16 4.97 -20.54
CA ARG A 56 -14.50 3.75 -21.28
C ARG A 56 -14.10 2.51 -20.48
N TRP A 57 -15.06 1.64 -20.22
CA TRP A 57 -14.87 0.36 -19.55
C TRP A 57 -14.94 -0.78 -20.56
N GLU A 58 -14.01 -1.72 -20.50
CA GLU A 58 -14.02 -2.94 -21.31
C GLU A 58 -13.78 -4.17 -20.43
N TYR A 59 -14.72 -5.10 -20.37
CA TYR A 59 -14.63 -6.27 -19.48
C TYR A 59 -15.48 -7.46 -19.98
N PRO A 60 -15.16 -8.71 -19.59
CA PRO A 60 -15.97 -9.88 -19.93
C PRO A 60 -17.39 -9.78 -19.37
N ARG A 61 -18.41 -10.14 -20.16
CA ARG A 61 -19.83 -10.09 -19.72
C ARG A 61 -20.09 -10.86 -18.42
N GLN A 62 -19.33 -11.92 -18.19
CA GLN A 62 -19.42 -12.78 -17.00
C GLN A 62 -19.06 -12.07 -15.69
N VAL A 63 -18.32 -10.95 -15.76
CA VAL A 63 -17.84 -10.19 -14.59
C VAL A 63 -18.51 -8.83 -14.46
N SER A 64 -19.66 -8.63 -15.12
CA SER A 64 -20.47 -7.40 -15.07
C SER A 64 -20.71 -6.89 -13.64
N GLY A 65 -21.10 -7.76 -12.71
CA GLY A 65 -21.29 -7.35 -11.31
C GLY A 65 -20.02 -6.85 -10.61
N ILE A 66 -18.84 -7.35 -10.99
CA ILE A 66 -17.56 -6.84 -10.47
C ILE A 66 -17.22 -5.50 -11.15
N ALA A 67 -17.46 -5.38 -12.45
CA ALA A 67 -17.26 -4.14 -13.19
C ALA A 67 -18.14 -3.00 -12.64
N GLU A 68 -19.42 -3.27 -12.37
CA GLU A 68 -20.34 -2.31 -11.75
C GLU A 68 -19.85 -1.85 -10.36
N ARG A 69 -19.31 -2.77 -9.55
CA ARG A 69 -18.69 -2.41 -8.26
C ARG A 69 -17.48 -1.48 -8.47
N LEU A 70 -16.58 -1.82 -9.39
CA LEU A 70 -15.39 -1.04 -9.69
C LEU A 70 -15.70 0.33 -10.30
N GLN A 71 -16.77 0.45 -11.09
CA GLN A 71 -17.30 1.72 -11.57
C GLN A 71 -17.73 2.60 -10.38
N GLY A 72 -18.38 2.01 -9.37
CA GLY A 72 -18.72 2.70 -8.11
C GLY A 72 -17.47 3.14 -7.33
N VAL A 73 -16.45 2.29 -7.24
CA VAL A 73 -15.15 2.64 -6.61
C VAL A 73 -14.50 3.80 -7.36
N TYR A 74 -14.42 3.75 -8.69
CA TYR A 74 -13.90 4.85 -9.51
C TYR A 74 -14.64 6.17 -9.23
N ALA A 75 -15.98 6.15 -9.24
CA ALA A 75 -16.80 7.33 -9.04
C ALA A 75 -16.59 7.97 -7.65
N ALA A 76 -16.32 7.15 -6.62
CA ALA A 76 -16.02 7.62 -5.27
C ALA A 76 -14.58 8.12 -5.10
N GLU A 77 -13.62 7.40 -5.68
CA GLU A 77 -12.19 7.59 -5.41
C GLU A 77 -11.54 8.62 -6.34
N TRP A 78 -11.91 8.68 -7.62
CA TRP A 78 -11.27 9.60 -8.58
C TRP A 78 -11.30 11.08 -8.15
N PRO A 79 -12.43 11.64 -7.66
CA PRO A 79 -12.45 13.01 -7.14
C PRO A 79 -11.53 13.20 -5.93
N ARG A 80 -11.41 12.18 -5.06
CA ARG A 80 -10.53 12.24 -3.87
C ARG A 80 -9.06 12.22 -4.29
N LEU A 81 -8.69 11.32 -5.19
CA LEU A 81 -7.33 11.18 -5.71
C LEU A 81 -6.85 12.48 -6.35
N THR A 82 -7.68 13.05 -7.21
CA THR A 82 -7.36 14.28 -7.96
C THR A 82 -7.34 15.52 -7.06
N ALA A 83 -8.25 15.62 -6.09
CA ALA A 83 -8.25 16.71 -5.11
C ALA A 83 -6.98 16.73 -4.25
N GLU A 84 -6.46 15.55 -3.88
CA GLU A 84 -5.22 15.44 -3.09
C GLU A 84 -3.97 15.87 -3.87
N LEU A 85 -3.93 15.58 -5.18
CA LEU A 85 -2.83 15.98 -6.06
C LEU A 85 -2.92 17.46 -6.48
N GLY A 86 -4.14 17.98 -6.48
CA GLY A 86 -4.46 19.35 -6.83
C GLY A 86 -4.47 19.63 -8.34
N GLY A 87 -5.05 20.77 -8.71
CA GLY A 87 -5.28 21.16 -10.10
C GLY A 87 -6.50 20.51 -10.73
N THR A 88 -6.75 20.83 -12.01
CA THR A 88 -7.79 20.19 -12.82
C THR A 88 -7.15 19.03 -13.57
N ILE A 89 -7.51 17.81 -13.20
CA ILE A 89 -7.02 16.58 -13.83
C ILE A 89 -8.16 16.01 -14.67
N GLU A 90 -7.92 15.83 -15.96
CA GLU A 90 -8.89 15.22 -16.86
C GLU A 90 -9.21 13.78 -16.45
N ASP A 91 -10.47 13.39 -16.57
CA ASP A 91 -11.04 12.11 -16.18
C ASP A 91 -11.13 11.11 -17.35
N ALA A 92 -10.82 11.54 -18.57
CA ALA A 92 -10.80 10.67 -19.75
C ALA A 92 -9.91 9.43 -19.52
N LEU A 93 -10.49 8.24 -19.46
CA LEU A 93 -9.79 7.02 -19.08
C LEU A 93 -10.29 5.83 -19.90
N VAL A 94 -9.43 4.83 -20.08
CA VAL A 94 -9.82 3.50 -20.55
C VAL A 94 -9.46 2.52 -19.45
N ILE A 95 -10.45 1.80 -18.92
CA ILE A 95 -10.25 0.79 -17.87
C ILE A 95 -10.65 -0.56 -18.46
N ARG A 96 -9.70 -1.50 -18.50
CA ARG A 96 -9.92 -2.85 -19.05
C ARG A 96 -9.70 -3.90 -17.99
N ILE A 97 -10.62 -4.87 -17.90
CA ILE A 97 -10.56 -5.95 -16.90
C ILE A 97 -10.39 -7.28 -17.62
N GLY A 98 -9.34 -8.03 -17.27
CA GLY A 98 -9.18 -9.43 -17.63
C GLY A 98 -9.56 -10.34 -16.44
N ARG A 99 -10.03 -11.56 -16.73
CA ARG A 99 -10.31 -12.57 -15.68
C ARG A 99 -9.02 -13.07 -15.04
N ASN A 100 -7.92 -13.07 -15.79
CA ASN A 100 -6.60 -13.51 -15.37
C ASN A 100 -5.51 -12.69 -16.06
N HIS A 101 -4.25 -12.95 -15.71
CA HIS A 101 -3.09 -12.26 -16.27
C HIS A 101 -2.98 -12.40 -17.79
N ASP A 102 -3.24 -13.59 -18.34
CA ASP A 102 -3.15 -13.83 -19.78
C ASP A 102 -4.15 -12.96 -20.56
N GLU A 103 -5.39 -12.86 -20.08
CA GLU A 103 -6.42 -12.01 -20.68
C GLU A 103 -6.08 -10.53 -20.50
N MET A 104 -5.55 -10.12 -19.34
CA MET A 104 -5.05 -8.77 -19.12
C MET A 104 -3.92 -8.41 -20.12
N SER A 105 -3.00 -9.34 -20.36
CA SER A 105 -1.89 -9.18 -21.31
C SER A 105 -2.36 -9.01 -22.75
N GLN A 106 -3.44 -9.70 -23.14
CA GLN A 106 -4.06 -9.54 -24.47
C GLN A 106 -4.72 -8.17 -24.67
N LEU A 107 -5.13 -7.51 -23.58
CA LEU A 107 -5.75 -6.18 -23.59
C LEU A 107 -4.71 -5.06 -23.63
N ALA A 108 -3.43 -5.36 -23.39
CA ALA A 108 -2.35 -4.40 -23.30
C ALA A 108 -1.90 -3.86 -24.67
N PRO A 109 -1.27 -2.66 -24.73
CA PRO A 109 -0.65 -2.18 -25.94
C PRO A 109 0.39 -3.18 -26.49
N PRO A 110 0.42 -3.44 -27.81
CA PRO A 110 1.46 -4.27 -28.41
C PRO A 110 2.85 -3.77 -28.03
N ARG A 111 3.75 -4.70 -27.65
CA ARG A 111 5.15 -4.45 -27.24
C ARG A 111 5.33 -3.76 -25.88
N ALA A 112 4.28 -3.66 -25.08
CA ALA A 112 4.34 -3.18 -23.71
C ALA A 112 3.40 -4.01 -22.85
N LEU A 113 3.79 -5.26 -22.65
CA LEU A 113 3.00 -6.19 -21.87
C LEU A 113 3.14 -5.86 -20.38
N PRO A 114 2.08 -6.11 -19.58
CA PRO A 114 2.18 -6.07 -18.14
C PRO A 114 3.26 -7.05 -17.67
N PRO A 115 3.97 -6.74 -16.58
CA PRO A 115 4.83 -7.72 -15.92
C PRO A 115 4.04 -8.96 -15.50
N GLU A 116 4.64 -10.15 -15.54
CA GLU A 116 3.96 -11.44 -15.28
C GLU A 116 3.32 -11.56 -13.88
N TYR A 117 3.81 -10.81 -12.92
CA TYR A 117 3.33 -10.79 -11.53
C TYR A 117 2.29 -9.70 -11.27
N ALA A 118 2.00 -8.83 -12.25
CA ALA A 118 1.21 -7.63 -12.02
C ALA A 118 -0.28 -7.96 -11.92
N SER A 119 -0.91 -7.55 -10.81
CA SER A 119 -2.35 -7.69 -10.59
C SER A 119 -3.15 -6.51 -11.17
N GLY A 120 -2.44 -5.44 -11.51
CA GLY A 120 -2.90 -4.28 -12.28
C GLY A 120 -1.70 -3.61 -12.96
N VAL A 121 -1.96 -2.80 -13.98
CA VAL A 121 -0.93 -1.97 -14.63
C VAL A 121 -1.55 -0.69 -15.18
N ALA A 122 -0.86 0.42 -14.97
CA ALA A 122 -1.21 1.70 -15.55
C ALA A 122 -0.28 2.05 -16.73
N TYR A 123 -0.86 2.68 -17.75
CA TYR A 123 -0.15 3.36 -18.82
C TYR A 123 -0.55 4.84 -18.75
N PRO A 124 0.09 5.64 -17.87
CA PRO A 124 -0.42 6.95 -17.49
C PRO A 124 -0.55 7.93 -18.65
N ALA A 125 0.41 7.93 -19.58
CA ALA A 125 0.40 8.78 -20.78
C ALA A 125 -0.77 8.50 -21.74
N ARG A 126 -1.49 7.38 -21.56
CA ARG A 126 -2.65 6.97 -22.37
C ARG A 126 -3.96 7.03 -21.60
N GLY A 127 -3.92 7.33 -20.29
CA GLY A 127 -5.08 7.17 -19.42
C GLY A 127 -5.63 5.74 -19.40
N LEU A 128 -4.76 4.73 -19.57
CA LEU A 128 -5.19 3.32 -19.60
C LEU A 128 -4.83 2.63 -18.28
N VAL A 129 -5.81 1.91 -17.72
CA VAL A 129 -5.64 1.00 -16.59
C VAL A 129 -6.06 -0.39 -17.03
N LEU A 130 -5.24 -1.39 -16.75
CA LEU A 130 -5.58 -2.80 -16.92
C LEU A 130 -5.61 -3.48 -15.55
N LEU A 131 -6.59 -4.36 -15.34
CA LEU A 131 -6.76 -5.11 -14.11
C LEU A 131 -6.91 -6.60 -14.42
N THR A 132 -6.46 -7.46 -13.50
CA THR A 132 -6.82 -8.88 -13.45
C THR A 132 -7.62 -9.18 -12.18
N LEU A 133 -8.59 -10.11 -12.28
CA LEU A 133 -9.39 -10.52 -11.12
C LEU A 133 -8.71 -11.59 -10.25
N THR A 134 -7.69 -12.25 -10.80
CA THR A 134 -6.89 -13.25 -10.09
C THR A 134 -5.46 -12.77 -9.93
N GLU A 135 -4.89 -13.01 -8.75
CA GLU A 135 -3.50 -12.75 -8.46
C GLU A 135 -2.64 -13.72 -9.30
N PRO A 136 -1.72 -13.25 -10.17
CA PRO A 136 -1.02 -14.11 -11.12
C PRO A 136 -0.21 -15.24 -10.46
N ALA A 137 0.36 -14.98 -9.27
CA ALA A 137 1.21 -15.94 -8.58
C ALA A 137 0.44 -17.03 -7.83
N THR A 138 -0.73 -16.71 -7.28
CA THR A 138 -1.50 -17.62 -6.40
C THR A 138 -2.81 -18.09 -7.02
N ASN A 139 -3.27 -17.45 -8.10
CA ASN A 139 -4.63 -17.54 -8.65
C ASN A 139 -5.74 -17.28 -7.61
N GLU A 140 -5.42 -16.62 -6.51
CA GLU A 140 -6.41 -16.19 -5.51
C GLU A 140 -7.12 -14.91 -5.97
N GLN A 141 -8.26 -14.60 -5.34
CA GLN A 141 -8.96 -13.35 -5.63
C GLN A 141 -8.09 -12.16 -5.22
N THR A 142 -7.84 -11.27 -6.18
CA THR A 142 -7.16 -9.99 -5.92
C THR A 142 -8.12 -9.03 -5.21
N ASP A 143 -7.61 -8.20 -4.30
CA ASP A 143 -8.34 -7.01 -3.85
C ASP A 143 -8.33 -5.95 -4.96
N VAL A 144 -9.14 -6.20 -5.99
CA VAL A 144 -9.20 -5.42 -7.22
C VAL A 144 -9.65 -3.98 -6.99
N ASP A 145 -10.34 -3.71 -5.88
CA ASP A 145 -10.77 -2.37 -5.51
C ASP A 145 -9.53 -1.55 -5.10
N THR A 146 -8.68 -2.09 -4.22
CA THR A 146 -7.40 -1.47 -3.83
C THR A 146 -6.44 -1.32 -5.02
N VAL A 147 -6.34 -2.34 -5.88
CA VAL A 147 -5.49 -2.28 -7.09
C VAL A 147 -5.98 -1.20 -8.05
N LEU A 148 -7.30 -1.09 -8.30
CA LEU A 148 -7.84 -0.02 -9.13
C LEU A 148 -7.44 1.37 -8.61
N VAL A 149 -7.58 1.62 -7.31
CA VAL A 149 -7.21 2.92 -6.72
C VAL A 149 -5.71 3.20 -6.87
N HIS A 150 -4.87 2.16 -6.73
CA HIS A 150 -3.43 2.25 -6.97
C HIS A 150 -3.12 2.67 -8.42
N GLU A 151 -3.69 1.97 -9.40
CA GLU A 151 -3.44 2.28 -10.82
C GLU A 151 -4.01 3.64 -11.24
N LEU A 152 -5.17 4.03 -10.69
CA LEU A 152 -5.74 5.37 -10.89
C LEU A 152 -4.81 6.45 -10.33
N SER A 153 -4.15 6.21 -9.20
CA SER A 153 -3.17 7.15 -8.63
C SER A 153 -2.02 7.42 -9.60
N HIS A 154 -1.50 6.39 -10.28
CA HIS A 154 -0.46 6.56 -11.28
C HIS A 154 -0.89 7.45 -12.44
N VAL A 155 -2.11 7.24 -12.98
CA VAL A 155 -2.65 8.09 -14.05
C VAL A 155 -2.86 9.53 -13.55
N ALA A 156 -3.49 9.68 -12.39
CA ALA A 156 -3.79 10.99 -11.81
C ALA A 156 -2.50 11.79 -11.54
N LEU A 157 -1.48 11.16 -10.95
CA LEU A 157 -0.21 11.81 -10.66
C LEU A 157 0.51 12.21 -11.94
N HIS A 158 0.55 11.34 -12.95
CA HIS A 158 1.16 11.67 -14.25
C HIS A 158 0.52 12.91 -14.89
N ARG A 159 -0.81 13.01 -14.84
CA ARG A 159 -1.55 14.18 -15.33
C ARG A 159 -1.30 15.42 -14.49
N ALA A 160 -1.27 15.27 -13.17
CA ALA A 160 -1.03 16.38 -12.24
C ALA A 160 0.31 17.06 -12.52
N VAL A 161 1.36 16.28 -12.79
CA VAL A 161 2.69 16.77 -13.14
C VAL A 161 2.88 17.05 -14.65
N ASP A 162 1.82 16.98 -15.46
CA ASP A 162 1.89 17.19 -16.92
C ASP A 162 2.93 16.29 -17.62
N GLY A 163 3.03 15.04 -17.18
CA GLY A 163 3.97 14.05 -17.69
C GLY A 163 5.44 14.28 -17.33
N HIS A 164 5.77 15.31 -16.55
CA HIS A 164 7.13 15.55 -16.08
C HIS A 164 7.61 14.42 -15.16
N PRO A 165 8.91 14.06 -15.21
CA PRO A 165 9.42 12.90 -14.51
C PRO A 165 9.40 13.08 -12.98
N THR A 166 8.91 12.05 -12.29
CA THR A 166 8.99 11.90 -10.83
C THR A 166 9.86 10.69 -10.48
N PRO A 167 10.58 10.70 -9.34
CA PRO A 167 11.29 9.53 -8.86
C PRO A 167 10.31 8.39 -8.57
N ARG A 168 10.72 7.17 -8.90
CA ARG A 168 9.85 5.98 -8.75
C ARG A 168 9.32 5.82 -7.32
N TRP A 169 10.17 6.01 -6.30
CA TRP A 169 9.72 5.92 -4.90
C TRP A 169 8.56 6.89 -4.59
N PHE A 170 8.51 8.06 -5.22
CA PHE A 170 7.45 9.02 -4.98
C PHE A 170 6.15 8.57 -5.64
N THR A 171 6.24 8.13 -6.91
CA THR A 171 5.09 7.65 -7.67
C THR A 171 4.44 6.44 -7.00
N GLU A 172 5.25 5.48 -6.55
CA GLU A 172 4.79 4.26 -5.86
C GLU A 172 4.27 4.58 -4.45
N GLY A 173 4.98 5.45 -3.72
CA GLY A 173 4.59 5.87 -2.38
C GLY A 173 3.25 6.60 -2.36
N MET A 174 3.01 7.49 -3.33
CA MET A 174 1.72 8.17 -3.52
C MET A 174 0.61 7.17 -3.87
N ALA A 175 0.87 6.20 -4.75
CA ALA A 175 -0.13 5.19 -5.13
C ALA A 175 -0.53 4.30 -3.95
N ILE A 176 0.43 3.84 -3.16
CA ILE A 176 0.18 3.07 -1.93
C ILE A 176 -0.61 3.88 -0.91
N HIS A 177 -0.17 5.12 -0.67
CA HIS A 177 -0.82 6.04 0.26
C HIS A 177 -2.29 6.25 -0.14
N GLN A 178 -2.51 6.58 -1.42
CA GLN A 178 -3.84 6.84 -1.95
C GLN A 178 -4.74 5.61 -1.98
N ALA A 179 -4.19 4.42 -2.25
CA ALA A 179 -4.92 3.17 -2.16
C ALA A 179 -5.27 2.77 -0.71
N HIS A 180 -4.81 3.53 0.30
CA HIS A 180 -4.95 3.21 1.72
C HIS A 180 -4.47 1.79 2.05
N GLU A 181 -3.42 1.33 1.38
CA GLU A 181 -2.94 -0.05 1.47
C GLU A 181 -2.23 -0.28 2.81
N ARG A 182 -3.00 -0.57 3.86
CA ARG A 182 -2.50 -0.85 5.20
C ARG A 182 -2.00 -2.29 5.27
N SER A 183 -0.69 -2.46 5.14
CA SER A 183 -0.05 -3.78 5.21
C SER A 183 0.77 -3.91 6.49
N PHE A 184 0.37 -4.83 7.38
CA PHE A 184 1.15 -5.21 8.55
C PHE A 184 2.53 -5.76 8.13
N GLU A 185 2.60 -6.50 7.02
CA GLU A 185 3.85 -7.00 6.46
C GLU A 185 4.78 -5.86 6.04
N ARG A 186 4.24 -4.76 5.51
CA ARG A 186 5.02 -3.57 5.15
C ARG A 186 5.63 -2.90 6.39
N VAL A 187 4.84 -2.74 7.45
CA VAL A 187 5.32 -2.21 8.74
C VAL A 187 6.39 -3.12 9.33
N ARG A 188 6.18 -4.44 9.32
CA ARG A 188 7.16 -5.44 9.77
C ARG A 188 8.45 -5.40 8.95
N THR A 189 8.33 -5.26 7.63
CA THR A 189 9.47 -5.16 6.70
C THR A 189 10.29 -3.91 7.01
N LEU A 190 9.64 -2.76 7.15
CA LEU A 190 10.30 -1.49 7.46
C LEU A 190 10.94 -1.52 8.85
N TRP A 191 10.25 -2.06 9.85
CA TRP A 191 10.78 -2.25 11.21
C TRP A 191 12.03 -3.13 11.20
N GLY A 192 11.98 -4.29 10.56
CA GLY A 192 13.12 -5.21 10.47
C GLY A 192 14.29 -4.63 9.68
N ALA A 193 14.03 -3.75 8.71
CA ALA A 193 15.08 -3.05 7.98
C ALA A 193 15.71 -1.91 8.79
N THR A 194 14.91 -1.20 9.58
CA THR A 194 15.39 -0.14 10.48
C THR A 194 16.29 -0.71 11.57
N VAL A 195 15.84 -1.77 12.26
CA VAL A 195 16.64 -2.44 13.31
C VAL A 195 17.90 -3.09 12.73
N GLY A 196 17.80 -3.63 11.52
CA GLY A 196 18.92 -4.29 10.84
C GLY A 196 19.90 -3.37 10.13
N GLY A 197 19.67 -2.05 10.09
CA GLY A 197 20.51 -1.11 9.34
C GLY A 197 20.53 -1.36 7.83
N ARG A 198 19.40 -1.79 7.26
CA ARG A 198 19.26 -2.19 5.85
C ARG A 198 18.41 -1.23 5.01
N LEU A 199 18.13 -0.03 5.53
CA LEU A 199 17.38 0.98 4.78
C LEU A 199 18.17 1.41 3.54
N MET A 200 17.46 1.60 2.43
CA MET A 200 18.01 2.05 1.16
C MET A 200 17.99 3.58 1.08
N GLY A 201 19.06 4.17 0.54
CA GLY A 201 19.09 5.61 0.26
C GLY A 201 18.11 6.00 -0.83
N PHE A 202 17.51 7.19 -0.73
CA PHE A 202 16.53 7.63 -1.73
C PHE A 202 17.15 7.97 -3.08
N ASP A 203 18.45 8.27 -3.13
CA ASP A 203 19.19 8.40 -4.38
C ASP A 203 19.19 7.07 -5.15
N GLN A 204 19.34 5.94 -4.45
CA GLN A 204 19.26 4.60 -5.01
C GLN A 204 17.85 4.31 -5.50
N LEU A 205 16.84 4.55 -4.66
CA LEU A 205 15.44 4.32 -5.01
C LEU A 205 14.96 5.19 -6.18
N SER A 206 15.57 6.37 -6.36
CA SER A 206 15.31 7.25 -7.51
C SER A 206 15.88 6.69 -8.82
N ARG A 207 17.00 5.95 -8.77
CA ARG A 207 17.58 5.28 -9.95
C ARG A 207 16.82 4.00 -10.34
N GLY A 208 16.17 3.35 -9.38
CA GLY A 208 15.34 2.18 -9.61
C GLY A 208 15.25 1.28 -8.37
N PHE A 209 14.23 0.43 -8.34
CA PHE A 209 14.07 -0.53 -7.26
C PHE A 209 15.01 -1.74 -7.44
N PRO A 210 15.39 -2.42 -6.36
CA PRO A 210 16.11 -3.68 -6.44
C PRO A 210 15.35 -4.72 -7.28
N ARG A 211 16.06 -5.73 -7.76
CA ARG A 211 15.42 -6.85 -8.49
C ARG A 211 14.86 -7.92 -7.56
N SER A 212 15.46 -8.10 -6.37
CA SER A 212 15.04 -9.15 -5.45
C SER A 212 13.72 -8.80 -4.76
N HIS A 213 12.86 -9.79 -4.58
CA HIS A 213 11.56 -9.64 -3.92
C HIS A 213 11.63 -8.93 -2.57
N THR A 214 12.59 -9.31 -1.71
CA THR A 214 12.79 -8.67 -0.40
C THR A 214 13.23 -7.21 -0.53
N GLY A 215 14.04 -6.89 -1.53
CA GLY A 215 14.48 -5.52 -1.81
C GLY A 215 13.34 -4.67 -2.36
N VAL A 216 12.53 -5.21 -3.27
CA VAL A 216 11.34 -4.55 -3.82
C VAL A 216 10.32 -4.26 -2.72
N SER A 217 9.98 -5.26 -1.90
CA SER A 217 9.06 -5.09 -0.77
C SER A 217 9.52 -4.00 0.19
N LEU A 218 10.83 -3.93 0.47
CA LEU A 218 11.40 -2.87 1.28
C LEU A 218 11.35 -1.50 0.58
N ALA A 219 11.59 -1.44 -0.73
CA ALA A 219 11.52 -0.20 -1.50
C ALA A 219 10.10 0.39 -1.45
N TYR A 220 9.07 -0.45 -1.65
CA TYR A 220 7.67 -0.06 -1.49
C TYR A 220 7.34 0.37 -0.06
N ALA A 221 7.88 -0.34 0.95
CA ALA A 221 7.69 0.02 2.35
C ALA A 221 8.27 1.40 2.69
N GLN A 222 9.51 1.68 2.27
CA GLN A 222 10.14 2.98 2.49
C GLN A 222 9.44 4.10 1.72
N SER A 223 9.04 3.83 0.47
CA SER A 223 8.36 4.79 -0.40
C SER A 223 7.05 5.28 0.22
N ALA A 224 6.21 4.35 0.68
CA ALA A 224 4.94 4.66 1.31
C ALA A 224 5.12 5.42 2.63
N ASP A 225 6.02 4.93 3.50
CA ASP A 225 6.23 5.53 4.81
C ASP A 225 6.82 6.94 4.70
N PHE A 226 7.75 7.17 3.76
CA PHE A 226 8.34 8.48 3.57
C PHE A 226 7.35 9.49 2.97
N VAL A 227 6.49 9.08 2.03
CA VAL A 227 5.39 9.94 1.55
C VAL A 227 4.45 10.30 2.70
N GLU A 228 4.05 9.32 3.52
CA GLU A 228 3.18 9.58 4.66
C GLU A 228 3.86 10.47 5.72
N TRP A 229 5.16 10.26 5.96
CA TRP A 229 5.95 11.12 6.84
C TRP A 229 6.00 12.55 6.31
N LEU A 230 6.24 12.77 5.02
CA LEU A 230 6.21 14.10 4.40
C LEU A 230 4.84 14.76 4.57
N ARG A 231 3.74 14.01 4.38
CA ARG A 231 2.35 14.49 4.58
C ARG A 231 2.05 14.84 6.02
N GLY A 232 2.56 14.06 6.97
CA GLY A 232 2.34 14.23 8.40
C GLY A 232 3.10 15.41 9.02
N ARG A 233 4.05 16.02 8.28
CA ARG A 233 4.74 17.26 8.71
C ARG A 233 3.77 18.44 8.69
N GLU A 234 4.19 19.53 9.34
CA GLU A 234 3.47 20.81 9.31
C GLU A 234 3.21 21.24 7.86
N ASP A 235 1.93 21.45 7.53
CA ASP A 235 1.41 21.74 6.20
C ASP A 235 1.84 20.73 5.11
N GLY A 236 2.17 19.49 5.49
CA GLY A 236 2.77 18.49 4.60
C GLY A 236 1.93 18.18 3.35
N ALA A 237 0.61 18.04 3.51
CA ALA A 237 -0.29 17.84 2.37
C ALA A 237 -0.27 19.02 1.38
N ALA A 238 -0.33 20.27 1.89
CA ALA A 238 -0.26 21.46 1.06
C ALA A 238 1.12 21.62 0.40
N LYS A 239 2.19 21.24 1.10
CA LYS A 239 3.55 21.21 0.57
C LYS A 239 3.69 20.18 -0.56
N LEU A 240 3.15 18.97 -0.43
CA LEU A 240 3.18 18.00 -1.53
C LEU A 240 2.44 18.51 -2.76
N HIS A 241 1.31 19.17 -2.59
CA HIS A 241 0.62 19.85 -3.70
C HIS A 241 1.52 20.93 -4.34
N ASP A 242 2.24 21.74 -3.56
CA ASP A 242 3.18 22.72 -4.11
C ASP A 242 4.35 22.07 -4.86
N VAL A 243 4.85 20.91 -4.41
CA VAL A 243 5.84 20.11 -5.14
C VAL A 243 5.29 19.68 -6.49
N ILE A 244 4.10 19.08 -6.54
CA ILE A 244 3.44 18.64 -7.78
C ILE A 244 3.27 19.82 -8.74
N ARG A 245 2.77 20.96 -8.24
CA ARG A 245 2.60 22.19 -9.02
C ARG A 245 3.91 22.71 -9.59
N ARG A 246 5.00 22.69 -8.82
CA ARG A 246 6.34 23.09 -9.28
C ARG A 246 6.88 22.16 -10.36
N VAL A 247 6.71 20.85 -10.18
CA VAL A 247 7.11 19.85 -11.19
C VAL A 247 6.32 20.04 -12.48
N ARG A 248 5.01 20.25 -12.38
CA ARG A 248 4.13 20.60 -13.51
C ARG A 248 4.66 21.81 -14.30
N SER A 249 5.23 22.80 -13.61
CA SER A 249 5.82 24.00 -14.24
C SER A 249 7.24 23.80 -14.80
N GLY A 250 7.74 22.57 -14.89
CA GLY A 250 9.03 22.24 -15.48
C GLY A 250 10.22 22.22 -14.52
N GLN A 251 10.00 22.39 -13.19
CA GLN A 251 11.08 22.20 -12.23
C GLN A 251 11.40 20.72 -12.05
N SER A 252 12.68 20.37 -11.85
CA SER A 252 13.03 19.01 -11.47
C SER A 252 12.39 18.65 -10.11
N PHE A 253 12.01 17.39 -9.93
CA PHE A 253 11.38 16.93 -8.70
C PHE A 253 12.21 17.25 -7.45
N THR A 254 13.52 16.97 -7.49
CA THR A 254 14.43 17.28 -6.37
C THR A 254 14.41 18.76 -6.03
N THR A 255 14.55 19.65 -7.02
CA THR A 255 14.51 21.09 -6.78
C THR A 255 13.16 21.56 -6.25
N ALA A 256 12.06 20.99 -6.76
CA ALA A 256 10.71 21.31 -6.29
C ALA A 256 10.52 20.90 -4.81
N LEU A 257 10.94 19.69 -4.45
CA LEU A 257 10.88 19.17 -3.07
C LEU A 257 11.73 20.02 -2.13
N GLU A 258 12.99 20.26 -2.46
CA GLU A 258 13.93 20.96 -1.58
C GLU A 258 13.53 22.42 -1.33
N ARG A 259 13.01 23.10 -2.35
CA ARG A 259 12.50 24.47 -2.22
C ARG A 259 11.24 24.53 -1.36
N THR A 260 10.36 23.53 -1.47
CA THR A 260 9.08 23.54 -0.76
C THR A 260 9.27 23.18 0.72
N TYR A 261 10.14 22.21 1.01
CA TYR A 261 10.44 21.79 2.38
C TYR A 261 11.58 22.59 3.02
N THR A 262 12.24 23.47 2.26
CA THR A 262 13.40 24.28 2.70
C THR A 262 14.50 23.41 3.33
N ALA A 263 14.68 22.21 2.79
CA ALA A 263 15.63 21.21 3.27
C ALA A 263 16.13 20.39 2.08
N SER A 264 17.40 19.99 2.09
CA SER A 264 17.92 19.11 1.05
C SER A 264 17.26 17.72 1.13
N MET A 265 17.25 16.99 0.03
CA MET A 265 16.75 15.61 0.02
C MET A 265 17.47 14.74 1.05
N THR A 266 18.79 14.88 1.16
CA THR A 266 19.60 14.19 2.17
C THR A 266 19.19 14.56 3.60
N ARG A 267 18.85 15.83 3.86
CA ARG A 267 18.40 16.22 5.19
C ARG A 267 17.04 15.61 5.53
N LEU A 268 16.10 15.62 4.57
CA LEU A 268 14.79 14.98 4.75
C LEU A 268 14.93 13.47 5.02
N GLU A 269 15.84 12.79 4.31
CA GLU A 269 16.13 11.37 4.54
C GLU A 269 16.68 11.11 5.95
N ILE A 270 17.62 11.93 6.43
CA ILE A 270 18.16 11.83 7.80
C ILE A 270 17.05 12.05 8.84
N ASP A 271 16.26 13.11 8.68
CA ASP A 271 15.18 13.43 9.63
C ASP A 271 14.12 12.31 9.68
N TRP A 272 13.82 11.68 8.55
CA TRP A 272 12.93 10.53 8.48
C TRP A 272 13.51 9.27 9.11
N HIS A 273 14.82 9.00 8.91
CA HIS A 273 15.50 7.90 9.61
C HIS A 273 15.46 8.05 11.13
N ASP A 274 15.67 9.27 11.64
CA ASP A 274 15.60 9.56 13.07
C ASP A 274 14.18 9.32 13.61
N ASP A 275 13.16 9.84 12.92
CA ASP A 275 11.74 9.63 13.24
C ASP A 275 11.35 8.13 13.24
N LEU A 276 11.80 7.36 12.24
CA LEU A 276 11.60 5.91 12.20
C LEU A 276 12.21 5.23 13.43
N GLY A 277 13.43 5.62 13.80
CA GLY A 277 14.12 5.13 14.99
C GLY A 277 13.30 5.37 16.25
N GLU A 278 12.72 6.56 16.41
CA GLU A 278 11.86 6.91 17.54
C GLU A 278 10.54 6.13 17.54
N ARG A 279 9.82 6.10 16.42
CA ARG A 279 8.57 5.34 16.26
C ARG A 279 8.76 3.86 16.58
N PHE A 280 9.85 3.26 16.08
CA PHE A 280 10.10 1.83 16.25
C PHE A 280 10.76 1.45 17.57
N ARG A 281 11.39 2.39 18.28
CA ARG A 281 11.75 2.21 19.71
C ARG A 281 10.50 2.15 20.59
N ALA A 282 9.45 2.90 20.26
CA ALA A 282 8.20 2.91 21.02
C ALA A 282 7.33 1.66 20.81
N LEU A 283 7.44 1.00 19.66
CA LEU A 283 6.61 -0.16 19.29
C LEU A 283 6.69 -1.35 20.27
N PRO A 284 7.87 -1.83 20.69
CA PRO A 284 7.99 -2.86 21.73
C PRO A 284 7.45 -2.43 23.10
N LEU A 285 7.35 -1.12 23.40
CA LEU A 285 6.75 -0.66 24.65
C LEU A 285 5.22 -0.73 24.60
N LEU A 286 4.63 -0.59 23.41
CA LEU A 286 3.18 -0.69 23.19
C LEU A 286 2.72 -2.15 23.00
N PHE A 287 3.53 -2.99 22.36
CA PHE A 287 3.17 -4.36 21.96
C PHE A 287 4.10 -5.45 22.49
N GLY A 288 5.11 -5.12 23.28
CA GLY A 288 5.99 -6.09 23.91
C GLY A 288 5.26 -6.89 24.99
N SER A 289 5.82 -8.04 25.35
CA SER A 289 5.32 -8.91 26.42
C SER A 289 5.07 -8.14 27.73
N GLY A 290 5.83 -7.06 27.99
CA GLY A 290 5.61 -6.15 29.12
C GLY A 290 4.23 -5.50 29.14
N ALA A 291 3.66 -5.11 28.00
CA ALA A 291 2.31 -4.51 27.94
C ALA A 291 1.22 -5.53 28.31
N LEU A 292 1.38 -6.78 27.88
CA LEU A 292 0.52 -7.89 28.30
C LEU A 292 0.64 -8.17 29.80
N TRP A 293 1.86 -8.13 30.35
CA TRP A 293 2.08 -8.30 31.80
C TRP A 293 1.53 -7.13 32.62
N VAL A 294 1.64 -5.89 32.14
CA VAL A 294 1.05 -4.70 32.77
C VAL A 294 -0.48 -4.78 32.72
N PHE A 295 -1.06 -5.18 31.59
CA PHE A 295 -2.49 -5.39 31.46
C PHE A 295 -2.99 -6.52 32.37
N ALA A 296 -2.28 -7.65 32.42
CA ALA A 296 -2.59 -8.75 33.33
C ALA A 296 -2.47 -8.32 34.81
N ALA A 297 -1.45 -7.55 35.18
CA ALA A 297 -1.30 -7.01 36.53
C ALA A 297 -2.44 -6.06 36.89
N LEU A 298 -2.87 -5.20 35.96
CA LEU A 298 -4.02 -4.31 36.16
C LEU A 298 -5.32 -5.11 36.38
N LEU A 299 -5.57 -6.17 35.60
CA LEU A 299 -6.71 -7.06 35.80
C LEU A 299 -6.69 -7.74 37.16
N ILE A 300 -5.52 -8.16 37.65
CA ILE A 300 -5.35 -8.74 38.99
C ILE A 300 -5.69 -7.71 40.08
N VAL A 301 -5.19 -6.48 39.97
CA VAL A 301 -5.49 -5.40 40.93
C VAL A 301 -6.99 -5.09 40.97
N VAL A 302 -7.64 -4.99 39.81
CA VAL A 302 -9.10 -4.77 39.71
C VAL A 302 -9.88 -5.93 40.31
N ALA A 303 -9.49 -7.18 40.01
CA ALA A 303 -10.13 -8.37 40.58
C ALA A 303 -9.98 -8.42 42.10
N TYR A 304 -8.80 -8.09 42.63
CA TYR A 304 -8.54 -8.01 44.07
C TYR A 304 -9.38 -6.91 44.75
N ALA A 305 -9.44 -5.72 44.16
CA ALA A 305 -10.24 -4.61 44.68
C ALA A 305 -11.74 -4.95 44.72
N ARG A 306 -12.27 -5.57 43.65
CA ARG A 306 -13.67 -6.05 43.59
C ARG A 306 -13.96 -7.13 44.62
N ARG A 307 -13.04 -8.08 44.81
CA ARG A 307 -13.17 -9.14 45.82
C ARG A 307 -13.19 -8.55 47.23
N ARG A 308 -12.24 -7.65 47.53
CA ARG A 308 -12.14 -7.00 48.85
C ARG A 308 -13.37 -6.15 49.18
N LYS A 309 -14.00 -5.52 48.18
CA LYS A 309 -15.27 -4.80 48.36
C LYS A 309 -16.41 -5.76 48.75
N LYS A 310 -16.57 -6.87 48.03
CA LYS A 310 -17.56 -7.91 48.34
C LYS A 310 -17.36 -8.55 49.72
N ASP A 311 -16.10 -8.77 50.11
CA ASP A 311 -15.78 -9.38 51.41
C ASP A 311 -16.09 -8.42 52.57
N ARG A 312 -15.99 -7.09 52.36
CA ARG A 312 -16.44 -6.08 53.33
C ARG A 312 -17.96 -6.03 53.47
N GLU A 313 -18.68 -6.05 52.35
CA GLU A 313 -20.15 -6.05 52.32
C GLU A 313 -20.72 -7.27 53.10
N LYS A 314 -20.09 -8.45 52.99
CA LYS A 314 -20.48 -9.65 53.75
C LYS A 314 -20.18 -9.58 55.25
N LEU A 315 -19.11 -8.89 55.64
CA LEU A 315 -18.78 -8.69 57.05
C LEU A 315 -19.71 -7.67 57.71
N GLU A 316 -20.22 -6.70 56.95
CA GLU A 316 -21.25 -5.76 57.39
C GLU A 316 -22.64 -6.41 57.47
N GLU A 317 -22.94 -7.43 56.66
CA GLU A 317 -24.16 -8.24 56.79
C GLU A 317 -24.15 -9.19 58.01
N TRP A 318 -22.98 -9.50 58.56
CA TRP A 318 -22.80 -10.44 59.69
C TRP A 318 -22.46 -9.75 61.02
N ALA A 319 -22.35 -8.42 61.03
CA ALA A 319 -22.14 -7.59 62.21
C ALA A 319 -23.47 -7.03 62.73
#